data_AF-A0A935MZ76-F1
#
_entry.id   AF-A0A935MZ76-F1
#
_cell.length_a   1.000
_cell.length_b   1.000
_cell.length_c   1.000
_cell.angle_alpha   90.00
_cell.angle_beta   90.00
_cell.angle_gamma   90.00
#
_symmetry.space_group_name_H-M   'P 1'
#
loop_
_entity.id
_entity.type
_entity.pdbx_description
1 polymer ?
#
loop_
_entity_poly.entity_id
_entity_poly.type
_entity_poly.pdbx_seq_one_letter_code
_entity_poly.pdbx_strand_id
1 'polypeptide(L)'
;MQKTTVFHEDVFYEYFRPFRHPLARFGDIWGGHGLETYGDDLQLAFKYDSDYVWTVVDCGESSHEWIIPGFHRVNRICFLLTEVAHFDAPIEFRIERGPHSLTPIGLARRITTLKRILRENQAKD
;
A
#
# COMPACT_ATOMS: atom_id res chain seq x y z
N MET A 1 20.73 6.86 -3.31
CA MET A 1 19.37 6.29 -3.47
C MET A 1 19.42 4.84 -3.03
N GLN A 2 18.69 4.46 -1.98
CA GLN A 2 18.41 3.04 -1.74
C GLN A 2 17.54 2.54 -2.90
N LYS A 3 17.78 1.30 -3.35
CA LYS A 3 17.01 0.71 -4.44
C LYS A 3 15.65 0.26 -3.90
N THR A 4 14.57 0.84 -4.41
CA THR A 4 13.21 0.42 -4.10
C THR A 4 12.97 -1.01 -4.56
N THR A 5 12.37 -1.84 -3.69
CA THR A 5 12.01 -3.22 -4.01
C THR A 5 10.55 -3.30 -4.40
N VAL A 6 10.28 -3.76 -5.62
CA VAL A 6 8.91 -3.94 -6.14
C VAL A 6 8.39 -5.34 -5.81
N PHE A 7 7.14 -5.41 -5.34
CA PHE A 7 6.38 -6.63 -5.07
C PHE A 7 5.10 -6.68 -5.91
N HIS A 8 4.51 -7.87 -6.02
CA HIS A 8 3.15 -8.05 -6.53
C HIS A 8 2.14 -7.66 -5.43
N GLU A 9 0.96 -7.15 -5.81
CA GLU A 9 -0.08 -6.69 -4.87
C GLU A 9 -0.56 -7.78 -3.89
N ASP A 10 -0.55 -9.06 -4.26
CA ASP A 10 -0.88 -10.15 -3.32
C ASP A 10 -0.05 -10.10 -2.03
N VAL A 11 1.21 -9.67 -2.13
CA VAL A 11 2.09 -9.52 -0.97
C VAL A 11 1.58 -8.41 -0.06
N PHE A 12 1.02 -7.34 -0.63
CA PHE A 12 0.42 -6.23 0.12
C PHE A 12 -0.81 -6.70 0.89
N TYR A 13 -1.78 -7.31 0.20
CA TYR A 13 -3.03 -7.75 0.81
C TYR A 13 -2.80 -8.82 1.90
N GLU A 14 -1.92 -9.79 1.64
CA GLU A 14 -1.62 -10.87 2.59
C GLU A 14 -0.89 -10.36 3.84
N TYR A 15 0.09 -9.46 3.68
CA TYR A 15 0.95 -9.05 4.78
C TYR A 15 0.44 -7.82 5.54
N PHE A 16 0.04 -6.76 4.83
CA PHE A 16 -0.33 -5.49 5.44
C PHE A 16 -1.79 -5.39 5.83
N ARG A 17 -2.66 -6.23 5.23
CA ARG A 17 -4.07 -6.38 5.61
C ARG A 17 -4.79 -5.02 5.61
N PRO A 18 -5.06 -4.45 4.42
CA PRO A 18 -5.78 -3.19 4.35
C PRO A 18 -7.18 -3.35 4.95
N PHE A 19 -7.66 -2.33 5.67
CA PHE A 19 -8.97 -2.33 6.30
C PHE A 19 -9.73 -1.05 6.01
N ARG A 20 -11.06 -1.12 6.06
CA ARG A 20 -11.94 0.05 5.93
C ARG A 20 -12.06 0.75 7.29
N HIS A 21 -11.71 2.03 7.35
CA HIS A 21 -11.94 2.81 8.56
C HIS A 21 -13.45 3.00 8.82
N PRO A 22 -13.96 2.87 10.07
CA PRO A 22 -15.39 3.01 10.37
C PRO A 22 -15.99 4.38 10.04
N LEU A 23 -15.15 5.42 10.00
CA LEU A 23 -15.54 6.79 9.64
C LEU A 23 -15.42 7.10 8.13
N ALA A 24 -14.99 6.13 7.31
CA ALA A 24 -14.87 6.32 5.86
C ALA A 24 -16.25 6.58 5.25
N ARG A 25 -16.40 7.76 4.62
CA ARG A 25 -17.69 8.24 4.10
C ARG A 25 -18.03 7.66 2.74
N PHE A 26 -17.02 7.39 1.92
CA PHE A 26 -17.22 6.87 0.57
C PHE A 26 -17.17 5.34 0.58
N GLY A 27 -18.12 4.72 -0.11
CA GLY A 27 -18.37 3.28 -0.06
C GLY A 27 -17.30 2.47 -0.78
N ASP A 28 -17.57 2.13 -2.03
CA ASP A 28 -16.78 1.13 -2.76
C ASP A 28 -15.62 1.77 -3.53
N ILE A 29 -14.64 2.31 -2.78
CA ILE A 29 -13.35 2.74 -3.35
C ILE A 29 -12.35 1.61 -3.10
N TRP A 30 -11.67 1.16 -4.16
CA TRP A 30 -10.59 0.18 -4.07
C TRP A 30 -10.99 -1.11 -3.33
N GLY A 31 -12.11 -1.72 -3.75
CA GLY A 31 -12.66 -2.91 -3.10
C GLY A 31 -13.20 -2.66 -1.68
N GLY A 32 -13.60 -1.42 -1.40
CA GLY A 32 -14.15 -0.99 -0.11
C GLY A 32 -13.12 -0.60 0.96
N HIS A 33 -11.82 -0.67 0.65
CA HIS A 33 -10.71 -0.32 1.55
C HIS A 33 -10.25 1.13 1.42
N GLY A 34 -10.54 1.78 0.30
CA GLY A 34 -10.02 3.10 -0.04
C GLY A 34 -10.65 4.23 0.77
N LEU A 35 -9.80 5.18 1.18
CA LEU A 35 -10.17 6.52 1.61
C LEU A 35 -10.03 7.48 0.43
N GLU A 36 -11.05 8.29 0.23
CA GLU A 36 -11.06 9.30 -0.82
C GLU A 36 -9.99 10.38 -0.63
N THR A 37 -9.59 11.00 -1.73
CA THR A 37 -8.48 11.96 -1.82
C THR A 37 -8.86 13.41 -1.50
N TYR A 38 -10.10 13.62 -1.03
CA TYR A 38 -10.69 14.90 -0.65
C TYR A 38 -11.66 14.74 0.54
N GLY A 39 -12.13 15.87 1.08
CA GLY A 39 -13.14 15.88 2.15
C GLY A 39 -12.68 15.24 3.46
N ASP A 40 -13.62 14.63 4.19
CA ASP A 40 -13.37 14.05 5.51
C ASP A 40 -12.44 12.83 5.46
N ASP A 41 -12.50 12.04 4.39
CA ASP A 41 -11.63 10.87 4.20
C ASP A 41 -10.16 11.28 4.04
N LEU A 42 -9.87 12.38 3.34
CA LEU A 42 -8.53 12.95 3.26
C LEU A 42 -8.03 13.40 4.65
N GLN A 43 -8.89 14.08 5.41
CA GLN A 43 -8.54 14.52 6.77
C GLN A 43 -8.32 13.33 7.70
N LEU A 44 -9.09 12.25 7.51
CA LEU A 44 -8.95 11.01 8.26
C LEU A 44 -7.61 10.33 7.94
N ALA A 45 -7.26 10.23 6.66
CA ALA A 45 -5.96 9.70 6.25
C ALA A 45 -4.84 10.48 6.94
N PHE A 46 -4.83 11.83 6.87
CA PHE A 46 -3.77 12.68 7.43
C PHE A 46 -3.67 12.66 8.97
N LYS A 47 -4.70 12.19 9.68
CA LYS A 47 -4.66 12.02 11.14
C LYS A 47 -4.07 10.68 11.56
N TYR A 48 -4.02 9.72 10.65
CA TYR A 48 -3.43 8.42 10.91
C TYR A 48 -1.90 8.52 10.90
N ASP A 49 -1.25 7.63 11.64
CA ASP A 49 0.19 7.51 11.60
C ASP A 49 0.64 7.16 10.18
N SER A 50 1.59 7.93 9.64
CA SER A 50 2.07 7.80 8.27
C SER A 50 2.58 6.41 7.94
N ASP A 51 3.11 5.68 8.93
CA ASP A 51 3.60 4.32 8.75
C ASP A 51 2.52 3.29 8.41
N TYR A 52 1.26 3.64 8.65
CA TYR A 52 0.11 2.79 8.37
C TYR A 52 -0.71 3.30 7.18
N VAL A 53 -0.26 4.38 6.52
CA VAL A 53 -0.92 4.93 5.36
C VAL A 53 -0.16 4.59 4.10
N TRP A 54 -0.92 4.20 3.08
CA TRP A 54 -0.43 3.95 1.74
C TRP A 54 -1.19 4.81 0.75
N THR A 55 -0.54 5.17 -0.35
CA THR A 55 -1.19 5.85 -1.46
C THR A 55 -1.25 4.93 -2.66
N VAL A 56 -2.43 4.81 -3.27
CA VAL A 56 -2.57 4.17 -4.58
C VAL A 56 -2.37 5.26 -5.64
N VAL A 57 -1.47 5.03 -6.59
CA VAL A 57 -1.17 5.98 -7.67
C VAL A 57 -1.37 5.36 -9.05
N ASP A 58 -1.86 6.17 -9.98
CA ASP A 58 -1.91 5.84 -11.41
C ASP A 58 -0.69 6.47 -12.10
N CYS A 59 0.17 5.63 -12.68
CA CYS A 59 1.36 6.08 -13.38
C CYS A 59 1.09 6.08 -14.89
N GLY A 60 0.34 7.08 -15.36
CA GLY A 60 -0.37 7.09 -16.65
C GLY A 60 0.41 6.82 -17.95
N GLU A 61 1.74 6.71 -17.93
CA GLU A 61 2.53 6.20 -19.07
C GLU A 61 2.59 4.65 -19.11
N SER A 62 2.43 4.01 -17.96
CA SER A 62 2.26 2.58 -17.81
C SER A 62 0.80 2.26 -17.51
N SER A 63 0.26 1.18 -18.05
CA SER A 63 -1.08 0.71 -17.67
C SER A 63 -1.12 0.10 -16.26
N HIS A 64 -0.19 0.47 -15.38
CA HIS A 64 -0.02 -0.11 -14.06
C HIS A 64 -0.30 0.92 -12.98
N GLU A 65 -1.05 0.48 -11.98
CA GLU A 65 -1.28 1.19 -10.75
C GLU A 65 -0.27 0.69 -9.70
N TRP A 66 0.04 1.53 -8.73
CA TRP A 66 1.02 1.21 -7.69
C TRP A 66 0.50 1.56 -6.32
N ILE A 67 0.84 0.74 -5.31
CA ILE A 67 0.63 1.04 -3.90
C ILE A 67 1.99 1.39 -3.31
N ILE A 68 2.11 2.62 -2.80
CA ILE A 68 3.38 3.18 -2.30
C ILE A 68 3.25 3.68 -0.85
N PRO A 69 4.30 3.55 -0.02
CA PRO A 69 4.28 3.98 1.39
C PRO A 69 4.02 5.48 1.56
N GLY A 70 3.31 5.83 2.63
CA GLY A 70 3.07 7.20 3.05
C GLY A 70 2.08 7.99 2.20
N PHE A 71 2.06 9.29 2.45
CA PHE A 71 1.13 10.24 1.83
C PHE A 71 1.71 10.88 0.57
N HIS A 72 1.14 10.53 -0.58
CA HIS A 72 1.48 11.17 -1.85
C HIS A 72 0.37 12.10 -2.29
N ARG A 73 0.75 13.29 -2.78
CA ARG A 73 -0.20 14.35 -3.17
C ARG A 73 -0.43 14.45 -4.67
N VAL A 74 0.23 13.66 -5.49
CA VAL A 74 0.14 13.76 -6.97
C VAL A 74 -0.23 12.40 -7.52
N ASN A 75 -1.05 12.38 -8.59
CA ASN A 75 -1.50 11.18 -9.30
C ASN A 75 -2.08 10.08 -8.40
N ARG A 76 -2.75 10.50 -7.31
CA ARG A 76 -3.34 9.62 -6.30
C ARG A 76 -4.76 9.22 -6.67
N ILE A 77 -5.05 7.93 -6.58
CA ILE A 77 -6.39 7.35 -6.74
C ILE A 77 -7.13 7.36 -5.40
N CYS A 78 -6.49 6.83 -4.35
CA CYS A 78 -7.03 6.77 -2.99
C CYS A 78 -5.91 6.56 -1.96
N PHE A 79 -6.24 6.66 -0.68
CA PHE A 79 -5.37 6.20 0.42
C PHE A 79 -5.87 4.87 0.97
N LEU A 80 -4.96 4.05 1.49
CA LEU A 80 -5.28 2.81 2.20
C LEU A 80 -4.71 2.87 3.61
N LEU A 81 -5.44 2.30 4.56
CA LEU A 81 -4.97 2.07 5.93
C LEU A 81 -4.69 0.59 6.13
N THR A 82 -3.60 0.27 6.82
CA THR A 82 -3.15 -1.11 7.06
C THR A 82 -3.05 -1.43 8.55
N GLU A 83 -3.14 -2.72 8.89
CA GLU A 83 -2.92 -3.18 10.27
C GLU A 83 -1.43 -3.18 10.65
N VAL A 84 -0.54 -3.23 9.66
CA VAL A 84 0.90 -3.35 9.83
C VAL A 84 1.59 -2.10 9.31
N ALA A 85 2.58 -1.60 10.06
CA ALA A 85 3.41 -0.47 9.70
C ALA A 85 4.42 -0.83 8.61
N HIS A 86 4.72 0.14 7.73
CA HIS A 86 5.73 -0.01 6.68
C HIS A 86 7.12 0.52 7.05
N PHE A 87 7.26 1.29 8.14
CA PHE A 87 8.53 1.82 8.66
C PHE A 87 9.35 2.56 7.60
N ASP A 88 8.67 3.42 6.83
CA ASP A 88 9.19 4.09 5.62
C ASP A 88 10.11 3.22 4.71
N ALA A 89 9.85 1.90 4.64
CA ALA A 89 10.72 1.00 3.90
C ALA A 89 10.67 1.31 2.40
N PRO A 90 11.78 1.18 1.65
CA PRO A 90 11.82 1.44 0.22
C PRO A 90 11.21 0.26 -0.55
N ILE A 91 9.88 0.12 -0.46
CA ILE A 91 9.08 -0.95 -1.04
C ILE A 91 7.88 -0.35 -1.79
N GLU A 92 7.49 -1.00 -2.87
CA GLU A 92 6.31 -0.63 -3.66
C GLU A 92 5.61 -1.88 -4.16
N PHE A 93 4.31 -1.78 -4.41
CA PHE A 93 3.51 -2.90 -4.91
C PHE A 93 2.92 -2.53 -6.25
N ARG A 94 3.24 -3.34 -7.27
CA ARG A 94 2.66 -3.21 -8.61
C ARG A 94 1.35 -3.96 -8.68
N ILE A 95 0.33 -3.29 -9.19
CA ILE A 95 -0.98 -3.85 -9.50
C ILE A 95 -0.97 -4.31 -10.96
N GLU A 96 -1.18 -5.60 -11.19
CA GLU A 96 -1.21 -6.17 -12.54
C GLU A 96 -2.65 -6.15 -13.07
N ARG A 97 -2.84 -5.59 -14.28
CA ARG A 97 -4.14 -5.63 -14.96
C ARG A 97 -4.34 -7.03 -15.57
N GLY A 98 -4.67 -8.02 -14.73
CA GLY A 98 -4.97 -9.39 -15.14
C GLY A 98 -5.14 -10.33 -13.94
N PRO A 99 -5.76 -11.51 -14.10
CA PRO A 99 -6.00 -12.46 -13.00
C PRO A 99 -4.75 -13.24 -12.59
N HIS A 100 -3.61 -12.57 -12.48
CA HIS A 100 -2.30 -13.18 -12.23
C HIS A 100 -1.97 -13.11 -10.74
N SER A 101 -2.43 -14.09 -9.96
CA SER A 101 -1.97 -14.23 -8.58
C SER A 101 -0.67 -15.01 -8.48
N LEU A 102 0.14 -14.69 -7.48
CA LEU A 102 1.29 -15.47 -7.08
C LEU A 102 0.84 -16.87 -6.62
N THR A 103 1.66 -17.88 -6.93
CA THR A 103 1.47 -19.20 -6.31
C THR A 103 1.69 -19.11 -4.80
N PRO A 104 1.08 -19.98 -3.98
CA PRO A 104 1.27 -19.94 -2.51
C PRO A 104 2.74 -19.99 -2.08
N ILE A 105 3.57 -20.79 -2.76
CA ILE A 105 5.02 -20.87 -2.51
C ILE A 105 5.72 -19.56 -2.94
N GLY A 106 5.32 -18.98 -4.08
CA GLY A 106 5.82 -17.69 -4.55
C GLY A 106 5.52 -16.58 -3.54
N LEU A 107 4.28 -16.48 -3.09
CA LEU A 107 3.81 -15.52 -2.10
C LEU A 107 4.61 -15.63 -0.79
N ALA A 108 4.73 -16.84 -0.23
CA ALA A 108 5.49 -17.07 1.00
C ALA A 108 6.96 -16.62 0.90
N ARG A 109 7.62 -16.86 -0.24
CA ARG A 109 9.01 -16.41 -0.49
C ARG A 109 9.11 -14.89 -0.58
N ARG A 110 8.16 -14.24 -1.26
CA ARG A 110 8.12 -12.78 -1.37
C ARG A 110 7.86 -12.13 -0.01
N ILE A 111 6.94 -12.67 0.80
CA ILE A 111 6.70 -12.22 2.18
C ILE A 111 7.93 -12.38 3.06
N THR A 112 8.66 -13.48 2.93
CA THR A 112 9.92 -13.67 3.68
C THR A 112 10.94 -12.58 3.35
N THR A 113 11.01 -12.19 2.07
CA THR A 113 11.88 -11.09 1.62
C THR A 113 11.41 -9.75 2.20
N LEU A 114 10.11 -9.46 2.15
CA LEU A 114 9.50 -8.26 2.72
C LEU A 114 9.80 -8.14 4.22
N LYS A 115 9.54 -9.20 5.01
CA LYS A 115 9.81 -9.23 6.46
C LYS A 115 11.27 -8.96 6.81
N ARG A 116 12.22 -9.30 5.93
CA ARG A 116 13.63 -8.96 6.13
C ARG A 116 13.85 -7.46 5.95
N ILE A 117 13.34 -6.87 4.86
CA ILE A 117 13.45 -5.43 4.57
C ILE A 117 12.81 -4.60 5.69
N LEU A 118 11.63 -4.99 6.18
CA LEU A 118 10.95 -4.25 7.26
C LEU A 118 11.75 -4.28 8.57
N ARG A 119 12.29 -5.44 8.96
CA ARG A 119 13.15 -5.54 10.16
C ARG A 119 14.41 -4.67 10.06
N GLU A 120 14.99 -4.58 8.87
CA GLU A 120 16.16 -3.74 8.63
C GLU A 120 15.84 -2.24 8.68
N ASN A 121 14.61 -1.83 8.33
CA ASN A 121 14.21 -0.42 8.41
C ASN A 121 13.69 -0.04 9.79
N GLN A 122 12.90 -0.89 10.44
CA GLN A 122 12.45 -0.68 11.82
C GLN A 122 13.62 -0.52 12.80
N ALA A 123 14.77 -1.16 12.54
CA ALA A 123 15.96 -1.01 13.39
C ALA A 123 16.72 0.31 13.18
N LYS A 124 16.34 1.13 12.19
CA LYS A 124 16.96 2.42 11.88
C LYS A 124 16.17 3.61 12.45
N ASP A 125 14.88 3.42 12.72
CA ASP A 125 14.00 4.37 13.42
C ASP A 125 14.26 4.34 14.94
#